data_AF-A0A6C0DW98-F1
#
_entry.id   AF-A0A6C0DW98-F1
#
_cell.length_a   1.000
_cell.length_b   1.000
_cell.length_c   1.000
_cell.angle_alpha   90.00
_cell.angle_beta   90.00
_cell.angle_gamma   90.00
#
_symmetry.space_group_name_H-M   'P 1'
#
loop_
_entity.id
_entity.type
_entity.pdbx_description
1 polymer ?
#
loop_
_entity_poly.entity_id
_entity_poly.type
_entity_poly.pdbx_seq_one_letter_code
_entity_poly.pdbx_strand_id
1 'polypeptide(L)'
;MTLFSLLHLSMKYVNILHILVIGTSLLYISYYQSKTPFYIYYLLIVLGLCIILFVPIPNLELTNFRNVLYITHYVLFIPGFLALAYYGLQNKLSKDTYSALGFIGLFIIMYHLYKLIFRIM
;
A
#
# COMPACT_ATOMS: atom_id res chain seq x y z
N MET A 1 -4.26 -11.57 22.96
CA MET A 1 -3.53 -12.34 21.92
C MET A 1 -2.50 -11.43 21.29
N THR A 2 -1.21 -11.75 21.42
CA THR A 2 -0.12 -10.96 20.83
C THR A 2 -0.14 -11.10 19.32
N LEU A 3 -0.40 -10.00 18.61
CA LEU A 3 -0.33 -9.90 17.16
C LEU A 3 1.11 -10.12 16.70
N PHE A 4 1.35 -11.22 15.99
CA PHE A 4 2.68 -11.62 15.52
C PHE A 4 2.98 -10.96 14.17
N SER A 5 4.06 -10.20 14.09
CA SER A 5 4.73 -9.80 12.84
C SER A 5 6.09 -10.46 12.78
N LEU A 6 6.54 -10.90 11.60
CA LEU A 6 7.87 -11.51 11.45
C LEU A 6 8.99 -10.49 11.71
N LEU A 7 8.77 -9.23 11.33
CA LEU A 7 9.71 -8.13 11.52
C LEU A 7 9.00 -6.90 12.08
N HIS A 8 9.64 -6.20 13.01
CA HIS A 8 9.11 -4.97 13.59
C HIS A 8 9.81 -3.74 13.02
N LEU A 9 9.04 -2.80 12.48
CA LEU A 9 9.51 -1.49 12.04
C LEU A 9 8.85 -0.40 12.86
N SER A 10 9.62 0.63 13.20
CA SER A 10 9.06 1.80 13.89
C SER A 10 8.00 2.48 13.00
N MET A 11 6.94 2.98 13.61
CA MET A 11 5.83 3.60 12.87
C MET A 11 6.27 4.84 12.07
N LYS A 12 7.38 5.50 12.47
CA LYS A 12 8.00 6.59 11.72
C LYS A 12 8.46 6.11 10.33
N TYR A 13 9.21 5.02 10.27
CA TYR A 13 9.68 4.46 9.00
C TYR A 13 8.54 3.87 8.18
N VAL A 14 7.55 3.25 8.82
CA VAL A 14 6.34 2.78 8.13
C VAL A 14 5.62 3.94 7.44
N ASN A 15 5.41 5.08 8.11
CA ASN A 15 4.76 6.23 7.48
C ASN A 15 5.59 6.81 6.34
N ILE A 16 6.92 6.92 6.49
CA ILE A 16 7.81 7.41 5.43
C ILE A 16 7.73 6.48 4.20
N LEU A 17 7.70 5.16 4.39
CA LEU A 17 7.54 4.19 3.31
C LEU A 17 6.20 4.40 2.56
N HIS A 18 5.11 4.63 3.31
CA HIS A 18 3.81 4.87 2.70
C HIS A 18 3.79 6.15 1.87
N ILE A 19 4.45 7.21 2.35
CA ILE A 19 4.52 8.50 1.65
C ILE A 19 5.39 8.39 0.39
N LEU A 20 6.65 8.00 0.55
CA LEU A 20 7.68 8.11 -0.49
C LEU A 20 7.69 6.94 -1.47
N VAL A 21 7.22 5.76 -1.06
CA VAL A 21 7.30 4.55 -1.88
C VAL A 21 5.92 4.14 -2.33
N ILE A 22 5.01 3.83 -1.42
CA ILE A 22 3.69 3.29 -1.79
C ILE A 22 2.85 4.35 -2.50
N GLY A 23 2.61 5.48 -1.84
CA GLY A 23 1.78 6.57 -2.37
C GLY A 23 2.35 7.17 -3.65
N THR A 24 3.66 7.45 -3.67
CA THR A 24 4.34 7.95 -4.87
C THR A 24 4.29 6.96 -6.04
N SER A 25 4.44 5.65 -5.79
CA SER A 25 4.31 4.65 -6.87
C SER A 25 2.91 4.63 -7.47
N LEU A 26 1.86 4.71 -6.65
CA LEU A 26 0.48 4.75 -7.15
C LEU A 26 0.18 6.03 -7.94
N LEU A 27 0.66 7.18 -7.47
CA LEU A 27 0.58 8.44 -8.23
C LEU A 27 1.36 8.35 -9.55
N TYR A 28 2.54 7.74 -9.53
CA TYR A 28 3.36 7.56 -10.73
C TYR A 28 2.61 6.72 -11.78
N ILE A 29 2.03 5.58 -11.37
CA ILE A 29 1.23 4.73 -12.26
C ILE A 29 0.03 5.50 -12.80
N SER A 30 -0.64 6.30 -11.97
CA SER A 30 -1.75 7.15 -12.39
C SER A 30 -1.36 8.19 -13.44
N TYR A 31 -0.21 8.83 -13.26
CA TYR A 31 0.28 9.89 -14.15
C TYR A 31 0.76 9.35 -15.50
N TYR A 32 1.58 8.29 -15.48
CA TYR A 32 2.16 7.72 -16.71
C TYR A 32 1.25 6.70 -17.40
N GLN A 33 0.25 6.15 -16.70
CA GLN A 33 -0.76 5.24 -17.25
C GLN A 33 -0.12 4.07 -18.00
N SER A 34 -0.52 3.82 -19.26
CA SER A 34 0.03 2.76 -20.12
C SER A 34 1.50 2.94 -20.48
N LYS A 35 2.11 4.08 -20.18
CA LYS A 35 3.55 4.33 -20.34
C LYS A 35 4.36 4.04 -19.08
N THR A 36 3.73 3.54 -18.03
CA THR A 36 4.40 3.16 -16.79
C THR A 36 5.43 2.06 -17.07
N PRO A 37 6.71 2.24 -16.70
CA PRO A 37 7.72 1.20 -16.87
C PRO A 37 7.40 -0.06 -16.07
N PHE A 38 7.73 -1.23 -16.62
CA PHE A 38 7.40 -2.53 -16.03
C PHE A 38 7.94 -2.71 -14.60
N TYR A 39 9.08 -2.11 -14.26
CA TYR A 39 9.70 -2.27 -12.94
C TYR A 39 8.86 -1.64 -11.81
N ILE A 40 8.00 -0.66 -12.10
CA ILE A 40 7.08 -0.11 -11.11
C ILE A 40 6.02 -1.15 -10.72
N TYR A 41 5.58 -1.98 -11.67
CA TYR A 41 4.67 -3.09 -11.36
C TYR A 41 5.38 -4.21 -10.59
N TYR A 42 6.65 -4.51 -10.88
CA TYR A 42 7.44 -5.43 -10.04
C TYR A 42 7.62 -4.89 -8.61
N LEU A 43 7.80 -3.58 -8.45
CA LEU A 43 7.81 -2.95 -7.13
C LEU A 43 6.50 -3.19 -6.37
N LEU A 44 5.33 -3.10 -7.01
CA LEU A 44 4.05 -3.42 -6.35
C LEU A 44 3.99 -4.87 -5.85
N ILE A 45 4.54 -5.83 -6.60
CA ILE A 45 4.63 -7.24 -6.15
C ILE A 45 5.47 -7.32 -4.88
N VAL A 46 6.67 -6.73 -4.90
CA VAL A 46 7.56 -6.72 -3.74
C VAL A 46 6.89 -6.08 -2.53
N LEU A 47 6.24 -4.92 -2.71
CA LEU A 47 5.51 -4.24 -1.64
C LEU A 47 4.37 -5.09 -1.09
N GLY A 48 3.61 -5.78 -1.95
CA GLY A 48 2.55 -6.71 -1.55
C GLY A 48 3.09 -7.86 -0.69
N LEU A 49 4.23 -8.44 -1.06
CA LEU A 49 4.88 -9.49 -0.27
C LEU A 49 5.47 -8.97 1.05
N CYS A 50 6.03 -7.76 1.05
CA CYS A 50 6.55 -7.13 2.27
C CYS A 50 5.47 -6.93 3.35
N ILE A 51 4.20 -6.78 2.97
CA ILE A 51 3.10 -6.70 3.94
C ILE A 51 3.09 -7.94 4.83
N ILE A 52 3.31 -9.14 4.28
CA ILE A 52 3.32 -10.40 5.04
C ILE A 52 4.42 -10.39 6.12
N LEU A 53 5.54 -9.72 5.84
CA LEU A 53 6.69 -9.67 6.74
C LEU A 53 6.53 -8.64 7.86
N PHE A 54 5.99 -7.46 7.53
CA PHE A 54 6.02 -6.29 8.42
C PHE A 54 4.68 -5.95 9.06
N VAL A 55 3.57 -6.38 8.48
CA VAL A 55 2.24 -6.14 9.06
C VAL A 55 1.87 -7.34 9.94
N PRO A 56 1.49 -7.11 11.21
CA PRO A 56 1.06 -8.20 12.07
C PRO A 56 -0.18 -8.93 11.52
N ILE A 57 -0.23 -10.25 11.69
CA ILE A 57 -1.35 -11.08 11.23
C ILE A 57 -2.63 -10.68 11.99
N PRO A 58 -3.69 -10.20 11.31
CA PRO A 58 -4.91 -9.77 11.95
C PRO A 58 -5.68 -10.94 12.58
N ASN A 59 -6.51 -10.63 13.59
CA ASN A 59 -7.67 -11.46 13.90
C ASN A 59 -8.89 -10.97 13.08
N LEU A 60 -9.98 -11.73 13.03
CA LEU A 60 -11.17 -11.36 12.25
C LEU A 60 -12.13 -10.40 13.01
N GLU A 61 -11.72 -9.86 14.16
CA GLU A 61 -12.56 -8.98 14.96
C GLU A 61 -12.46 -7.52 14.49
N LEU A 62 -13.60 -6.86 14.27
CA LEU A 62 -13.67 -5.48 13.78
C LEU A 62 -13.78 -4.43 14.90
N THR A 63 -13.34 -4.77 16.12
CA THR A 63 -13.53 -3.95 17.33
C THR A 63 -12.47 -2.86 17.49
N ASN A 64 -11.31 -3.02 16.85
CA ASN A 64 -10.17 -2.10 16.98
C ASN A 64 -9.71 -1.62 15.61
N PHE A 65 -9.65 -0.29 15.43
CA PHE A 65 -9.18 0.34 14.19
C PHE A 65 -7.82 -0.17 13.72
N ARG A 66 -6.88 -0.45 14.64
CA ARG A 66 -5.56 -0.99 14.29
C ARG A 66 -5.67 -2.39 13.68
N ASN A 67 -6.55 -3.24 14.20
CA ASN A 67 -6.80 -4.56 13.64
C ASN A 67 -7.54 -4.48 12.30
N VAL A 68 -8.50 -3.54 12.17
CA VAL A 68 -9.14 -3.24 10.88
C VAL A 68 -8.11 -2.85 9.83
N LEU A 69 -7.14 -1.99 10.16
CA LEU A 69 -6.04 -1.66 9.25
C LEU A 69 -5.27 -2.92 8.83
N TYR A 70 -4.92 -3.81 9.75
CA TYR A 70 -4.23 -5.06 9.43
C TYR A 70 -5.07 -5.94 8.49
N ILE A 71 -6.37 -6.12 8.74
CA ILE A 71 -7.28 -6.84 7.85
C ILE A 71 -7.25 -6.22 6.45
N THR A 72 -7.36 -4.89 6.34
CA THR A 72 -7.31 -4.20 5.05
C THR A 72 -6.00 -4.48 4.30
N HIS A 73 -4.86 -4.56 4.99
CA HIS A 73 -3.60 -4.90 4.34
C HIS A 73 -3.64 -6.30 3.72
N TYR A 74 -4.11 -7.30 4.47
CA TYR A 74 -4.14 -8.67 4.00
C TYR A 74 -5.22 -8.94 2.95
N VAL A 75 -6.42 -8.40 3.14
CA VAL A 75 -7.59 -8.71 2.30
C VAL A 75 -7.68 -7.80 1.08
N LEU A 76 -7.21 -6.55 1.18
CA LEU A 76 -7.31 -5.58 0.09
C LEU A 76 -5.95 -5.28 -0.55
N PHE A 77 -4.95 -4.87 0.24
CA PHE A 77 -3.71 -4.36 -0.35
C PHE A 77 -2.80 -5.46 -0.93
N ILE A 78 -2.65 -6.62 -0.29
CA ILE A 78 -1.89 -7.75 -0.88
C ILE A 78 -2.50 -8.18 -2.23
N PRO A 79 -3.77 -8.64 -2.30
CA PRO A 79 -4.34 -9.08 -3.57
C PRO A 79 -4.47 -7.93 -4.56
N GLY A 80 -4.80 -6.72 -4.08
CA GLY A 80 -4.89 -5.52 -4.90
C GLY A 80 -3.57 -5.19 -5.60
N PHE A 81 -2.45 -5.17 -4.87
CA PHE A 81 -1.14 -4.88 -5.47
C PHE A 81 -0.70 -5.97 -6.44
N LEU A 82 -0.91 -7.25 -6.10
CA LEU A 82 -0.59 -8.35 -7.00
C LEU A 82 -1.44 -8.33 -8.28
N ALA A 83 -2.74 -8.05 -8.16
CA ALA A 83 -3.64 -7.92 -9.31
C ALA A 83 -3.26 -6.72 -10.18
N LEU A 84 -3.02 -5.55 -9.58
CA LEU A 84 -2.60 -4.35 -10.29
C LEU A 84 -1.28 -4.56 -11.03
N ALA A 85 -0.32 -5.24 -10.39
CA ALA A 85 0.93 -5.59 -11.05
C ALA A 85 0.71 -6.53 -12.24
N TYR A 86 -0.09 -7.58 -12.06
CA TYR A 86 -0.40 -8.54 -13.12
C TYR A 86 -1.08 -7.90 -14.33
N TYR A 87 -2.15 -7.12 -14.11
CA TYR A 87 -2.85 -6.44 -15.19
C TYR A 87 -2.03 -5.29 -15.78
N GLY A 88 -1.24 -4.61 -14.96
CA GLY A 88 -0.32 -3.55 -15.38
C GLY A 88 0.76 -4.04 -16.32
N LEU A 89 1.41 -5.17 -16.00
CA LEU A 89 2.40 -5.82 -16.86
C LEU A 89 1.82 -6.27 -18.20
N GLN A 90 0.52 -6.54 -18.27
CA GLN A 90 -0.19 -6.89 -19.50
C GLN A 90 -0.79 -5.67 -20.22
N ASN A 91 -0.59 -4.45 -19.70
CA ASN A 91 -1.22 -3.22 -20.19
C ASN A 91 -2.76 -3.30 -20.28
N LYS A 92 -3.39 -3.98 -19.31
CA LYS A 92 -4.85 -4.20 -19.25
C LYS A 92 -5.59 -3.30 -18.26
N LEU A 93 -4.90 -2.35 -17.61
CA LEU A 93 -5.53 -1.40 -16.69
C LEU A 93 -6.34 -0.35 -17.47
N SER A 94 -7.53 -0.02 -16.96
CA SER A 94 -8.39 1.00 -17.57
C SER A 94 -8.02 2.41 -17.11
N LYS A 95 -8.51 3.42 -17.83
CA LYS A 95 -8.35 4.83 -17.45
C LYS A 95 -8.92 5.13 -16.07
N ASP A 96 -10.05 4.51 -15.72
CA ASP A 96 -10.67 4.65 -14.42
C ASP A 96 -9.81 4.01 -13.33
N THR A 97 -9.19 2.85 -13.61
CA THR A 97 -8.22 2.24 -12.69
C THR A 97 -7.05 3.18 -12.44
N TYR A 98 -6.44 3.74 -13.48
CA TYR A 98 -5.34 4.70 -13.32
C TYR A 98 -5.76 5.91 -12.48
N SER A 99 -6.97 6.43 -12.71
CA SER A 99 -7.50 7.57 -11.94
C SER A 99 -7.72 7.21 -10.47
N ALA A 100 -8.29 6.04 -10.20
CA ALA A 100 -8.48 5.52 -8.84
C ALA A 100 -7.15 5.33 -8.10
N LEU A 101 -6.11 4.81 -8.77
CA LEU A 101 -4.77 4.71 -8.18
C LEU A 101 -4.21 6.07 -7.79
N GLY A 102 -4.49 7.11 -8.58
CA GLY A 102 -4.10 8.48 -8.27
C GLY A 102 -4.75 8.98 -6.96
N PHE A 103 -6.07 8.80 -6.83
CA PHE A 103 -6.79 9.17 -5.61
C PHE A 103 -6.31 8.38 -4.39
N ILE A 104 -6.12 7.08 -4.52
CA ILE A 104 -5.62 6.22 -3.43
C ILE A 104 -4.20 6.64 -3.04
N GLY A 105 -3.32 6.88 -4.01
CA GLY A 105 -1.95 7.34 -3.77
C GLY A 105 -1.91 8.68 -3.01
N LEU A 106 -2.73 9.64 -3.44
CA LEU A 106 -2.84 10.94 -2.77
C LEU A 106 -3.37 10.80 -1.34
N PHE A 107 -4.43 10.00 -1.15
CA PHE A 107 -5.00 9.74 0.17
C PHE A 107 -3.96 9.12 1.12
N ILE A 108 -3.22 8.10 0.67
CA ILE A 108 -2.15 7.46 1.45
C ILE A 108 -1.11 8.50 1.87
N ILE A 109 -0.61 9.31 0.93
CA ILE A 109 0.37 10.36 1.24
C ILE A 109 -0.18 11.32 2.29
N MET A 110 -1.39 11.86 2.10
CA MET A 110 -1.97 12.83 3.03
C MET A 110 -2.20 12.24 4.41
N TYR A 111 -2.77 11.04 4.50
CA TYR A 111 -3.05 10.36 5.76
C TYR A 111 -1.76 10.07 6.54
N HIS A 112 -0.74 9.54 5.87
CA HIS A 112 0.52 9.20 6.53
C HIS A 112 1.38 10.42 6.84
N LEU A 113 1.31 11.48 6.03
CA LEU A 113 1.96 12.75 6.30
C LEU A 113 1.38 13.40 7.56
N TYR A 114 0.05 13.46 7.67
CA TYR A 114 -0.63 13.93 8.87
C TYR A 114 -0.20 13.13 10.11
N LYS A 115 -0.20 11.80 10.00
CA LYS A 115 0.21 10.92 11.11
C LYS A 115 1.68 11.10 11.49
N LEU A 116 2.56 11.33 10.51
CA LEU A 116 3.98 11.52 10.75
C LEU A 116 4.25 12.85 11.48
N ILE A 117 3.65 13.94 11.04
CA ILE A 117 3.89 15.30 11.57
C ILE A 117 3.20 15.52 12.92
N PHE A 118 1.95 15.08 13.07
CA PHE A 118 1.10 15.51 14.20
C PHE A 118 0.85 14.43 15.27
N ARG A 119 1.25 13.18 15.03
CA ARG A 119 0.92 12.06 15.92
C ARG A 119 2.11 11.20 16.34
N ILE A 120 3.26 11.33 15.69
CA ILE A 120 4.42 10.45 15.93
C ILE A 120 5.69 11.24 16.17
N MET A 121 5.96 12.27 15.35
CA MET A 121 6.91 13.32 15.72
C MET A 121 6.35 14.14 16.89
#